data_AF-A0A5N5KTE2-F1
#
_entry.id   AF-A0A5N5KTE2-F1
#
_cell.length_a   1.000
_cell.length_b   1.000
_cell.length_c   1.000
_cell.angle_alpha   90.00
_cell.angle_beta   90.00
_cell.angle_gamma   90.00
#
_symmetry.space_group_name_H-M   'P 1'
#
loop_
_entity.id
_entity.type
_entity.pdbx_description
1 polymer ?
#
loop_
_entity_poly.entity_id
_entity_poly.type
_entity_poly.pdbx_seq_one_letter_code
_entity_poly.pdbx_strand_id
1 'polypeptide(L)'
;MNLAVVALFAWRVNYILPWYGSLFLSTLGYTRDDEAVLGSPSTSALAWVVLRRALTFLIDFLLTIFVWPWPVEFAFGVAHGNPAWWRWKTGFRDKEVYVRRSRGEWDSGLLEDVMSTPEGVEKRRLIILKSTKATDPLLLKEKTGYLLMNADWDLDWAAMVDATRLVDDKAVAQQAFERAVILYSREFGWVCIDRKQLGEPGAGGPGAEEDERRRQVLAFRDALAAVGKEDMFYRWIEIVQFEVSQPGGFGEEKQVEVAGRIREMFAAEGIDFDKFWKEAVGSDTAEGLAGMS
;
A
#
# COMPACT_ATOMS: atom_id res chain seq x y z
N MET A 1 20.33 12.42 -5.52
CA MET A 1 20.87 11.58 -4.43
C MET A 1 21.54 10.33 -4.97
N ASN A 2 20.80 9.44 -5.64
CA ASN A 2 21.30 8.15 -6.14
C ASN A 2 22.53 8.25 -7.07
N LEU A 3 22.50 9.15 -8.06
CA LEU A 3 23.64 9.40 -8.95
C LEU A 3 24.88 9.93 -8.20
N ALA A 4 24.68 10.74 -7.16
CA ALA A 4 25.78 11.26 -6.36
C ALA A 4 26.44 10.14 -5.53
N VAL A 5 25.66 9.22 -4.99
CA VAL A 5 26.18 8.03 -4.29
C VAL A 5 27.00 7.17 -5.24
N VAL A 6 26.50 6.88 -6.45
CA VAL A 6 27.23 6.10 -7.45
C VAL A 6 28.52 6.80 -7.88
N ALA A 7 28.47 8.11 -8.11
CA ALA A 7 29.65 8.90 -8.47
C ALA A 7 30.70 8.90 -7.35
N LEU A 8 30.29 9.03 -6.08
CA LEU A 8 31.18 8.95 -4.93
C LEU A 8 31.82 7.56 -4.80
N PHE A 9 31.07 6.49 -5.08
CA PHE A 9 31.61 5.13 -5.13
C PHE A 9 32.62 4.95 -6.25
N ALA A 10 32.29 5.38 -7.46
CA ALA A 10 33.19 5.30 -8.60
C ALA A 10 34.48 6.10 -8.35
N TRP A 11 34.35 7.30 -7.76
CA TRP A 11 35.49 8.12 -7.36
C TRP A 11 36.34 7.43 -6.28
N ARG A 12 35.71 6.85 -5.25
CA ARG A 12 36.39 6.11 -4.18
C ARG A 12 37.15 4.91 -4.74
N VAL A 13 36.52 4.10 -5.59
CA VAL A 13 37.16 2.96 -6.27
C VAL A 13 38.35 3.46 -7.08
N ASN A 14 38.18 4.46 -7.93
CA ASN A 14 39.27 5.00 -8.75
C ASN A 14 40.43 5.55 -7.91
N TYR A 15 40.14 6.18 -6.77
CA TYR A 15 41.16 6.72 -5.87
C TYR A 15 41.95 5.62 -5.14
N ILE A 16 41.26 4.56 -4.70
CA ILE A 16 41.87 3.55 -3.82
C ILE A 16 42.41 2.33 -4.55
N LEU A 17 41.90 2.01 -5.75
CA LEU A 17 42.34 0.86 -6.54
C LEU A 17 43.86 0.88 -6.84
N PRO A 18 44.49 2.03 -7.18
CA PRO A 18 45.94 2.09 -7.35
C PRO A 18 46.70 1.73 -6.07
N TRP A 19 46.18 2.13 -4.90
CA TRP A 19 46.78 1.83 -3.61
C TRP A 19 46.70 0.34 -3.28
N TYR A 20 45.55 -0.30 -3.49
CA TYR A 20 45.42 -1.76 -3.40
C TYR A 20 46.36 -2.48 -4.38
N GLY A 21 46.48 -1.97 -5.60
CA GLY A 21 47.43 -2.47 -6.60
C GLY A 21 48.88 -2.39 -6.12
N SER A 22 49.30 -1.27 -5.53
CA SER A 22 50.65 -1.13 -4.97
C SER A 22 50.91 -2.07 -3.79
N LEU A 23 49.92 -2.32 -2.94
CA LEU A 23 50.05 -3.29 -1.85
C LEU A 23 50.21 -4.71 -2.39
N PHE A 24 49.41 -5.09 -3.37
CA PHE A 24 49.50 -6.41 -4.02
C PHE A 24 50.87 -6.60 -4.71
N LEU A 25 51.31 -5.61 -5.49
CA LEU A 25 52.62 -5.65 -6.15
C LEU A 25 53.78 -5.65 -5.14
N SER A 26 53.62 -4.99 -3.98
CA SER A 26 54.59 -5.04 -2.89
C SER A 26 54.67 -6.44 -2.28
N THR A 27 53.53 -7.10 -2.03
CA THR A 27 53.52 -8.49 -1.53
C THR A 27 54.17 -9.48 -2.48
N LEU A 28 54.12 -9.21 -3.79
CA LEU A 28 54.78 -10.00 -4.83
C LEU A 28 56.25 -9.61 -5.06
N GLY A 29 56.76 -8.59 -4.36
CA GLY A 29 58.14 -8.12 -4.45
C GLY A 29 58.46 -7.27 -5.68
N TYR A 30 57.46 -6.86 -6.46
CA TYR A 30 57.65 -6.01 -7.66
C TYR A 30 57.84 -4.54 -7.33
N THR A 31 57.28 -4.07 -6.21
CA THR A 31 57.37 -2.69 -5.75
C THR A 31 57.88 -2.64 -4.32
N ARG A 32 58.59 -1.57 -3.95
CA ARG A 32 58.98 -1.33 -2.56
C ARG A 32 57.82 -0.68 -1.81
N ASP A 33 57.45 -1.22 -0.66
CA ASP A 33 56.50 -0.60 0.28
C ASP A 33 57.00 0.78 0.73
N ASP A 34 56.08 1.60 1.26
CA ASP A 34 56.31 2.97 1.76
C ASP A 34 57.67 3.13 2.45
N GLU A 35 58.41 4.23 2.17
CA GLU A 35 59.69 4.56 2.81
C GLU A 35 59.63 4.50 4.36
N ALA A 36 58.44 4.72 4.92
CA ALA A 36 58.13 4.59 6.34
C ALA A 36 58.36 3.17 6.91
N VAL A 37 58.32 2.11 6.10
CA VAL A 37 58.53 0.72 6.55
C VAL A 37 60.00 0.29 6.40
N LEU A 38 60.73 0.90 5.46
CA LEU A 38 62.07 0.49 5.04
C LEU A 38 63.21 1.08 5.90
N GLY A 39 62.95 2.19 6.61
CA GLY A 39 63.97 2.95 7.35
C GLY A 39 64.12 2.63 8.84
N SER A 40 63.88 1.38 9.27
CA SER A 40 63.81 1.00 10.70
C SER A 40 62.75 1.80 11.48
N PRO A 41 61.46 1.70 11.11
CA PRO A 41 60.40 2.43 11.80
C PRO A 41 60.31 2.10 13.29
N SER A 42 59.92 3.10 14.06
CA SER A 42 59.48 2.89 15.44
C SER A 42 58.24 1.97 15.46
N THR A 43 58.07 1.21 16.55
CA THR A 43 56.90 0.34 16.77
C THR A 43 55.59 1.12 16.70
N SER A 44 55.58 2.39 17.11
CA SER A 44 54.43 3.29 16.98
C SER A 44 54.11 3.66 15.53
N ALA A 45 55.13 3.90 14.69
CA ALA A 45 54.94 4.17 13.27
C ALA A 45 54.38 2.94 12.53
N LEU A 46 54.91 1.74 12.84
CA LEU A 46 54.37 0.48 12.32
C LEU A 46 52.92 0.25 12.75
N ALA A 47 52.61 0.45 14.05
CA ALA A 47 51.26 0.30 14.57
C ALA A 47 50.28 1.28 13.90
N TRP A 48 50.70 2.52 13.64
CA TRP A 48 49.88 3.51 12.94
C TRP A 48 49.59 3.13 11.49
N VAL A 49 50.60 2.64 10.76
CA VAL A 49 50.44 2.14 9.38
C VAL A 49 49.46 0.97 9.35
N VAL A 50 49.62 0.00 10.24
CA VAL A 50 48.73 -1.17 10.35
C VAL A 50 47.30 -0.73 10.67
N LEU A 51 47.12 0.15 11.65
CA LEU A 51 45.80 0.64 12.06
C LEU A 51 45.10 1.39 10.91
N ARG A 52 45.81 2.29 10.21
CA ARG A 52 45.28 3.02 9.06
C ARG A 52 44.88 2.08 7.93
N ARG A 53 45.72 1.07 7.62
CA ARG A 53 45.42 0.03 6.62
C ARG A 53 44.17 -0.76 7.02
N ALA A 54 44.11 -1.24 8.26
CA ALA A 54 42.98 -2.01 8.79
C ALA A 54 41.67 -1.22 8.76
N LEU A 55 41.66 0.05 9.20
CA LEU A 55 40.48 0.90 9.14
C LEU A 55 40.02 1.17 7.71
N THR A 56 40.97 1.35 6.79
CA THR A 56 40.65 1.56 5.37
C THR A 56 39.98 0.32 4.78
N PHE A 57 40.54 -0.87 5.03
CA PHE A 57 39.92 -2.14 4.61
C PHE A 57 38.55 -2.36 5.24
N LEU A 58 38.38 -2.02 6.52
CA LEU A 58 37.09 -2.14 7.20
C LEU A 58 36.03 -1.24 6.57
N ILE A 59 36.35 0.03 6.31
CA ILE A 59 35.42 0.98 5.69
C ILE A 59 35.05 0.51 4.29
N ASP A 60 36.03 0.13 3.47
CA ASP A 60 35.76 -0.33 2.11
C ASP A 60 34.96 -1.63 2.10
N PHE A 61 35.20 -2.53 3.06
CA PHE A 61 34.39 -3.73 3.26
C PHE A 61 32.93 -3.38 3.59
N LEU A 62 32.70 -2.50 4.56
CA LEU A 62 31.34 -2.06 4.91
C LEU A 62 30.63 -1.38 3.74
N LEU A 63 31.33 -0.52 2.99
CA LEU A 63 30.81 0.12 1.80
C LEU A 63 30.44 -0.90 0.71
N THR A 64 31.28 -1.92 0.52
CA THR A 64 31.06 -2.97 -0.48
C THR A 64 29.94 -3.93 -0.10
N ILE A 65 29.76 -4.24 1.18
CA ILE A 65 28.73 -5.19 1.61
C ILE A 65 27.37 -4.50 1.76
N PHE A 66 27.31 -3.31 2.35
CA PHE A 66 26.03 -2.68 2.70
C PHE A 66 25.54 -1.67 1.67
N VAL A 67 26.45 -0.98 0.97
CA VAL A 67 26.06 0.12 0.09
C VAL A 67 26.15 -0.25 -1.37
N TRP A 68 27.18 -1.01 -1.79
CA TRP A 68 27.35 -1.41 -3.19
C TRP A 68 26.23 -2.28 -3.79
N PRO A 69 25.56 -3.18 -3.05
CA PRO A 69 24.43 -3.92 -3.62
C PRO A 69 23.30 -2.99 -4.08
N TRP A 70 23.12 -1.84 -3.42
CA TRP A 70 22.00 -0.94 -3.72
C TRP A 70 22.09 -0.32 -5.13
N PRO A 71 23.21 0.28 -5.59
CA PRO A 71 23.36 0.72 -6.98
C PRO A 71 23.25 -0.40 -8.01
N VAL A 72 23.80 -1.57 -7.69
CA VAL A 72 23.76 -2.73 -8.57
C VAL A 72 22.32 -3.18 -8.76
N GLU A 73 21.55 -3.35 -7.69
CA GLU A 73 20.13 -3.69 -7.77
C GLU A 73 19.31 -2.58 -8.46
N PHE A 74 19.65 -1.31 -8.22
CA PHE A 74 18.96 -0.17 -8.82
C PHE A 74 19.08 -0.11 -10.36
N ALA A 75 20.24 -0.49 -10.91
CA ALA A 75 20.52 -0.38 -12.34
C ALA A 75 20.53 -1.73 -13.09
N PHE A 76 20.90 -2.80 -12.40
CA PHE A 76 21.19 -4.12 -12.97
C PHE A 76 20.48 -5.26 -12.22
N GLY A 77 19.61 -4.97 -11.25
CA GLY A 77 18.79 -5.98 -10.59
C GLY A 77 17.98 -6.78 -11.61
N VAL A 78 18.06 -8.11 -11.52
CA VAL A 78 17.44 -9.04 -12.50
C VAL A 78 16.23 -9.76 -11.93
N ALA A 79 16.24 -10.08 -10.64
CA ALA A 79 15.25 -10.99 -10.04
C ALA A 79 13.80 -10.53 -10.26
N HIS A 80 13.53 -9.23 -10.09
CA HIS A 80 12.19 -8.64 -10.23
C HIS A 80 12.24 -7.37 -11.09
N GLY A 81 13.19 -7.32 -12.03
CA GLY A 81 13.56 -6.11 -12.77
C GLY A 81 14.26 -5.08 -11.88
N ASN A 82 14.47 -3.88 -12.42
CA ASN A 82 15.11 -2.79 -11.70
C ASN A 82 14.46 -1.43 -12.01
N PRO A 83 14.60 -0.45 -11.10
CA PRO A 83 14.05 0.89 -11.25
C PRO A 83 14.48 1.61 -12.51
N ALA A 84 15.76 1.48 -12.89
CA ALA A 84 16.29 2.15 -14.07
C ALA A 84 15.61 1.64 -15.35
N TRP A 85 15.46 0.32 -15.47
CA TRP A 85 14.77 -0.34 -16.57
C TRP A 85 13.29 0.01 -16.62
N TRP A 86 12.59 0.02 -15.47
CA TRP A 86 11.20 0.47 -15.41
C TRP A 86 11.06 1.88 -15.97
N ARG A 87 11.87 2.84 -15.48
CA ARG A 87 11.84 4.23 -15.96
C ARG A 87 12.18 4.37 -17.43
N TRP A 88 13.09 3.55 -17.94
CA TRP A 88 13.42 3.53 -19.37
C TRP A 88 12.26 3.05 -20.25
N LYS A 89 11.45 2.12 -19.73
CA LYS A 89 10.33 1.52 -20.48
C LYS A 89 9.03 2.31 -20.36
N THR A 90 8.71 2.84 -19.19
CA THR A 90 7.42 3.49 -18.93
C THR A 90 7.47 5.02 -18.99
N GLY A 91 8.65 5.61 -18.78
CA GLY A 91 8.82 7.06 -18.68
C GLY A 91 8.35 7.64 -17.35
N PHE A 92 8.04 8.93 -17.35
CA PHE A 92 7.39 9.63 -16.23
C PHE A 92 5.96 9.97 -16.63
N ARG A 93 5.00 9.68 -15.76
CA ARG A 93 3.57 9.87 -16.03
C ARG A 93 2.87 10.50 -14.83
N ASP A 94 1.75 11.18 -15.10
CA ASP A 94 0.92 11.76 -14.04
C ASP A 94 0.28 10.69 -13.15
N LYS A 95 -0.05 9.54 -13.74
CA LYS A 95 -0.60 8.37 -13.05
C LYS A 95 0.19 7.13 -13.41
N GLU A 96 0.79 6.50 -12.41
CA GLU A 96 1.63 5.30 -12.57
C GLU A 96 0.97 4.12 -11.86
N VAL A 97 1.02 2.94 -12.49
CA VAL A 97 0.66 1.68 -11.84
C VAL A 97 1.91 1.14 -11.17
N TYR A 98 1.81 0.83 -9.88
CA TYR A 98 2.86 0.11 -9.16
C TYR A 98 2.33 -1.24 -8.65
N VAL A 99 3.18 -2.26 -8.73
CA VAL A 99 2.85 -3.63 -8.36
C VAL A 99 3.72 -3.98 -7.17
N ARG A 100 3.08 -4.43 -6.09
CA ARG A 100 3.78 -4.96 -4.93
C ARG A 100 3.74 -6.47 -4.93
N ARG A 101 4.88 -7.07 -4.63
CA ARG A 101 5.05 -8.51 -4.45
C ARG A 101 5.31 -8.79 -2.98
N SER A 102 4.75 -9.87 -2.47
CA SER A 102 5.02 -10.35 -1.12
C SER A 102 6.50 -10.74 -0.97
N ARG A 103 7.05 -10.53 0.23
CA ARG A 103 8.42 -10.89 0.60
C ARG A 103 8.44 -11.89 1.75
N GLY A 104 9.40 -12.80 1.69
CA GLY A 104 9.87 -13.56 2.84
C GLY A 104 9.21 -14.91 2.99
N GLU A 105 9.01 -15.33 4.24
CA GLU A 105 8.48 -16.66 4.55
C GLU A 105 6.95 -16.67 4.63
N TRP A 106 6.31 -15.50 4.78
CA TRP A 106 4.85 -15.44 4.98
C TRP A 106 4.06 -15.72 3.70
N ASP A 107 4.65 -15.64 2.52
CA ASP A 107 4.02 -16.08 1.27
C ASP A 107 4.50 -17.47 0.82
N SER A 108 5.65 -17.92 1.32
CA SER A 108 6.22 -19.23 1.04
C SER A 108 5.31 -20.37 1.55
N GLY A 109 4.92 -21.29 0.65
CA GLY A 109 4.03 -22.41 0.98
C GLY A 109 2.60 -22.03 1.40
N LEU A 110 2.28 -20.72 1.43
CA LEU A 110 0.97 -20.24 1.86
C LEU A 110 -0.08 -20.43 0.77
N LEU A 111 0.34 -20.35 -0.50
CA LEU A 111 -0.50 -20.43 -1.69
C LEU A 111 -0.81 -21.86 -2.18
N GLU A 112 -0.15 -22.88 -1.62
CA GLU A 112 -0.22 -24.25 -2.16
C GLU A 112 -1.52 -24.98 -1.78
N ASP A 113 -2.16 -24.62 -0.66
CA ASP A 113 -3.40 -25.27 -0.17
C ASP A 113 -4.37 -24.30 0.54
N VAL A 114 -4.49 -23.07 0.01
CA VAL A 114 -5.36 -22.02 0.59
C VAL A 114 -6.82 -22.43 0.61
N MET A 115 -7.28 -23.20 -0.38
CA MET A 115 -8.71 -23.46 -0.61
C MET A 115 -9.20 -24.81 -0.06
N SER A 116 -8.30 -25.77 0.17
CA SER A 116 -8.67 -27.19 0.18
C SER A 116 -8.39 -27.92 1.49
N THR A 117 -7.74 -27.28 2.46
CA THR A 117 -7.43 -27.87 3.79
C THR A 117 -7.99 -27.03 4.95
N PRO A 118 -8.28 -27.64 6.12
CA PRO A 118 -8.63 -26.90 7.35
C PRO A 118 -7.57 -25.87 7.77
N GLU A 119 -6.29 -26.19 7.53
CA GLU A 119 -5.14 -25.29 7.71
C GLU A 119 -5.19 -24.07 6.75
N GLY A 120 -5.87 -24.21 5.62
CA GLY A 120 -6.13 -23.15 4.65
C GLY A 120 -6.99 -22.01 5.20
N VAL A 121 -7.83 -22.23 6.22
CA VAL A 121 -8.68 -21.18 6.81
C VAL A 121 -7.83 -20.06 7.42
N GLU A 122 -6.84 -20.41 8.23
CA GLU A 122 -5.97 -19.44 8.90
C GLU A 122 -5.07 -18.74 7.87
N LYS A 123 -4.59 -19.48 6.87
CA LYS A 123 -3.82 -18.95 5.74
C LYS A 123 -4.63 -17.94 4.92
N ARG A 124 -5.90 -18.23 4.62
CA ARG A 124 -6.83 -17.28 3.97
C ARG A 124 -6.98 -16.01 4.77
N ARG A 125 -7.18 -16.13 6.08
CA ARG A 125 -7.32 -14.99 6.97
C ARG A 125 -6.08 -14.10 6.96
N LEU A 126 -4.88 -14.70 6.96
CA LEU A 126 -3.62 -13.97 6.87
C LEU A 126 -3.49 -13.22 5.53
N ILE A 127 -3.79 -13.89 4.40
CA ILE A 127 -3.74 -13.28 3.06
C ILE A 127 -4.70 -12.09 2.97
N ILE A 128 -5.95 -12.27 3.41
CA ILE A 128 -6.96 -11.20 3.41
C ILE A 128 -6.48 -10.04 4.31
N LEU A 129 -6.02 -10.32 5.53
CA LEU A 129 -5.55 -9.30 6.45
C LEU A 129 -4.37 -8.50 5.89
N LYS A 130 -3.35 -9.16 5.35
CA LYS A 130 -2.14 -8.53 4.79
C LYS A 130 -2.47 -7.75 3.53
N SER A 131 -3.27 -8.32 2.62
CA SER A 131 -3.64 -7.68 1.35
C SER A 131 -4.57 -6.49 1.54
N THR A 132 -5.57 -6.56 2.43
CA THR A 132 -6.45 -5.43 2.77
C THR A 132 -5.64 -4.27 3.34
N LYS A 133 -4.75 -4.53 4.30
CA LYS A 133 -3.86 -3.48 4.85
C LYS A 133 -2.93 -2.88 3.79
N ALA A 134 -2.38 -3.71 2.91
CA ALA A 134 -1.51 -3.23 1.85
C ALA A 134 -2.28 -2.28 0.91
N THR A 135 -3.54 -2.56 0.64
CA THR A 135 -4.36 -1.89 -0.39
C THR A 135 -5.42 -0.95 0.20
N ASP A 136 -5.16 -0.43 1.39
CA ASP A 136 -5.97 0.57 2.08
C ASP A 136 -5.99 1.90 1.28
N PRO A 137 -7.17 2.44 0.89
CA PRO A 137 -7.27 3.66 0.08
C PRO A 137 -6.59 4.88 0.72
N LEU A 138 -6.60 5.00 2.05
CA LEU A 138 -5.96 6.11 2.74
C LEU A 138 -4.44 6.00 2.59
N LEU A 139 -3.91 4.79 2.80
CA LEU A 139 -2.49 4.49 2.64
C LEU A 139 -2.01 4.75 1.20
N LEU A 140 -2.80 4.33 0.20
CA LEU A 140 -2.46 4.49 -1.22
C LEU A 140 -2.49 5.96 -1.68
N LYS A 141 -3.29 6.82 -1.04
CA LYS A 141 -3.34 8.26 -1.33
C LYS A 141 -2.18 9.04 -0.72
N GLU A 142 -1.72 8.63 0.45
CA GLU A 142 -0.68 9.35 1.19
C GLU A 142 0.74 9.01 0.77
N LYS A 143 0.99 7.77 0.31
CA LYS A 143 2.34 7.24 0.09
C LYS A 143 2.55 6.76 -1.34
N THR A 144 3.73 7.04 -1.86
CA THR A 144 4.19 6.49 -3.15
C THR A 144 4.65 5.04 -2.99
N GLY A 145 4.72 4.30 -4.10
CA GLY A 145 5.08 2.87 -4.08
C GLY A 145 6.38 2.55 -3.32
N TYR A 146 7.42 3.38 -3.45
CA TYR A 146 8.69 3.20 -2.72
C TYR A 146 8.54 3.31 -1.20
N LEU A 147 7.66 4.19 -0.71
CA LEU A 147 7.40 4.37 0.73
C LEU A 147 6.53 3.26 1.31
N LEU A 148 5.97 2.40 0.46
CA LEU A 148 5.14 1.26 0.84
C LEU A 148 5.91 -0.06 0.88
N MET A 149 7.19 -0.04 0.51
CA MET A 149 8.09 -1.18 0.68
C MET A 149 8.37 -1.41 2.17
N ASN A 150 8.32 -2.67 2.61
CA ASN A 150 8.62 -3.03 3.98
C ASN A 150 9.12 -4.49 4.07
N ALA A 151 9.13 -5.07 5.27
CA ALA A 151 9.53 -6.45 5.50
C ALA A 151 8.61 -7.47 4.78
N ASP A 152 7.33 -7.12 4.59
CA ASP A 152 6.32 -8.00 4.00
C ASP A 152 6.16 -7.78 2.48
N TRP A 153 6.51 -6.60 1.95
CA TRP A 153 6.19 -6.19 0.58
C TRP A 153 7.38 -5.52 -0.13
N ASP A 154 7.65 -5.96 -1.34
CA ASP A 154 8.56 -5.33 -2.31
C ASP A 154 7.81 -4.70 -3.48
N LEU A 155 8.52 -3.94 -4.31
CA LEU A 155 8.06 -3.59 -5.65
C LEU A 155 8.58 -4.59 -6.68
N ASP A 156 7.71 -4.99 -7.61
CA ASP A 156 8.06 -5.81 -8.76
C ASP A 156 8.11 -4.94 -10.01
N TRP A 157 9.31 -4.51 -10.39
CA TRP A 157 9.53 -3.60 -11.52
C TRP A 157 9.17 -4.22 -12.86
N ALA A 158 9.38 -5.53 -13.01
CA ALA A 158 8.97 -6.27 -14.20
C ALA A 158 7.46 -6.24 -14.37
N ALA A 159 6.72 -6.62 -13.33
CA ALA A 159 5.26 -6.59 -13.33
C ALA A 159 4.71 -5.17 -13.50
N MET A 160 5.40 -4.14 -13.00
CA MET A 160 5.03 -2.73 -13.22
C MET A 160 5.14 -2.32 -14.69
N VAL A 161 6.18 -2.75 -15.40
CA VAL A 161 6.30 -2.52 -16.84
C VAL A 161 5.20 -3.24 -17.60
N ASP A 162 4.94 -4.51 -17.27
CA ASP A 162 3.90 -5.29 -17.94
C ASP A 162 2.50 -4.72 -17.69
N ALA A 163 2.18 -4.34 -16.45
CA ALA A 163 0.91 -3.70 -16.12
C ALA A 163 0.73 -2.37 -16.86
N THR A 164 1.80 -1.57 -16.94
CA THR A 164 1.78 -0.31 -17.69
C THR A 164 1.54 -0.57 -19.17
N ARG A 165 2.20 -1.58 -19.74
CA ARG A 165 1.98 -1.98 -21.13
C ARG A 165 0.54 -2.43 -21.39
N LEU A 166 -0.09 -3.18 -20.48
CA LEU A 166 -1.50 -3.57 -20.62
C LEU A 166 -2.45 -2.37 -20.65
N VAL A 167 -2.13 -1.30 -19.91
CA VAL A 167 -2.87 -0.04 -19.96
C VAL A 167 -2.64 0.68 -21.29
N ASP A 168 -1.39 0.74 -21.76
CA ASP A 168 -1.03 1.38 -23.02
C ASP A 168 -1.67 0.69 -24.23
N ASP A 169 -1.69 -0.66 -24.21
CA ASP A 169 -2.32 -1.51 -25.21
C ASP A 169 -3.87 -1.46 -25.13
N LYS A 170 -4.43 -0.71 -24.15
CA LYS A 170 -5.87 -0.62 -23.84
C LYS A 170 -6.54 -1.98 -23.56
N ALA A 171 -5.75 -2.98 -23.21
CA ALA A 171 -6.25 -4.29 -22.82
C ALA A 171 -6.93 -4.26 -21.45
N VAL A 172 -6.45 -3.38 -20.55
CA VAL A 172 -6.98 -3.22 -19.19
C VAL A 172 -7.08 -1.74 -18.84
N ALA A 173 -8.21 -1.34 -18.23
CA ALA A 173 -8.39 0.01 -17.74
C ALA A 173 -7.46 0.30 -16.55
N GLN A 174 -6.90 1.50 -16.47
CA GLN A 174 -5.98 1.88 -15.40
C GLN A 174 -6.61 1.72 -14.00
N GLN A 175 -7.90 2.03 -13.87
CA GLN A 175 -8.66 1.90 -12.61
C GLN A 175 -8.73 0.45 -12.11
N ALA A 176 -8.64 -0.54 -13.01
CA ALA A 176 -8.65 -1.94 -12.62
C ALA A 176 -7.44 -2.33 -11.76
N PHE A 177 -6.33 -1.57 -11.84
CA PHE A 177 -5.12 -1.82 -11.07
C PHE A 177 -5.07 -1.12 -9.70
N GLU A 178 -5.99 -0.21 -9.39
CA GLU A 178 -5.92 0.60 -8.15
C GLU A 178 -5.81 -0.25 -6.88
N ARG A 179 -6.54 -1.36 -6.86
CA ARG A 179 -6.76 -2.17 -5.65
C ARG A 179 -6.79 -3.67 -5.93
N ALA A 180 -6.29 -4.07 -7.11
CA ALA A 180 -6.22 -5.46 -7.51
C ALA A 180 -5.25 -6.25 -6.63
N VAL A 181 -5.67 -7.44 -6.23
CA VAL A 181 -4.84 -8.41 -5.51
C VAL A 181 -4.91 -9.71 -6.29
N ILE A 182 -3.75 -10.15 -6.79
CA ILE A 182 -3.63 -11.35 -7.61
C ILE A 182 -2.79 -12.35 -6.84
N LEU A 183 -3.25 -13.59 -6.81
CA LEU A 183 -2.55 -14.71 -6.18
C LEU A 183 -2.57 -15.92 -7.09
N TYR A 184 -1.53 -16.74 -6.99
CA TYR A 184 -1.46 -17.99 -7.73
C TYR A 184 -1.94 -19.14 -6.86
N SER A 185 -2.84 -19.97 -7.39
CA SER A 185 -3.30 -21.22 -6.81
C SER A 185 -2.90 -22.37 -7.74
N ARG A 186 -2.44 -23.50 -7.18
CA ARG A 186 -2.16 -24.70 -7.98
C ARG A 186 -3.41 -25.28 -8.65
N GLU A 187 -4.57 -25.12 -8.01
CA GLU A 187 -5.84 -25.67 -8.48
C GLU A 187 -6.50 -24.78 -9.53
N PHE A 188 -6.51 -23.46 -9.30
CA PHE A 188 -7.24 -22.49 -10.14
C PHE A 188 -6.33 -21.62 -11.02
N GLY A 189 -5.02 -21.75 -10.91
CA GLY A 189 -4.05 -20.86 -11.56
C GLY A 189 -4.04 -19.46 -10.94
N TRP A 190 -3.81 -18.44 -11.75
CA TRP A 190 -3.86 -17.05 -11.29
C TRP A 190 -5.31 -16.63 -11.01
N VAL A 191 -5.58 -16.25 -9.76
CA VAL A 191 -6.88 -15.75 -9.33
C VAL A 191 -6.77 -14.32 -8.80
N CYS A 192 -7.79 -13.53 -9.06
CA CYS A 192 -7.92 -12.18 -8.54
C CYS A 192 -8.93 -12.19 -7.38
N ILE A 193 -8.59 -11.53 -6.28
CA ILE A 193 -9.51 -11.39 -5.16
C ILE A 193 -10.58 -10.36 -5.53
N ASP A 194 -11.84 -10.82 -5.62
CA ASP A 194 -12.98 -9.90 -5.74
C ASP A 194 -13.31 -9.27 -4.38
N ARG A 195 -12.92 -8.01 -4.22
CA ARG A 195 -13.11 -7.26 -2.98
C ARG A 195 -14.55 -6.88 -2.71
N LYS A 196 -15.42 -6.90 -3.73
CA LYS A 196 -16.85 -6.66 -3.54
C LYS A 196 -17.46 -7.74 -2.64
N GLN A 197 -16.91 -8.94 -2.69
CA GLN A 197 -17.35 -10.06 -1.85
C GLN A 197 -16.72 -10.06 -0.44
N LEU A 198 -15.71 -9.24 -0.18
CA LEU A 198 -14.97 -9.18 1.09
C LEU A 198 -15.45 -8.09 2.06
N GLY A 199 -16.50 -7.33 1.71
CA GLY A 199 -17.19 -6.44 2.64
C GLY A 199 -16.39 -5.20 3.06
N GLU A 200 -15.60 -4.62 2.15
CA GLU A 200 -14.88 -3.38 2.44
C GLU A 200 -15.73 -2.11 2.25
N PRO A 201 -15.47 -1.04 3.04
CA PRO A 201 -16.18 0.23 2.91
C PRO A 201 -16.04 0.79 1.49
N GLY A 202 -17.19 0.98 0.82
CA GLY A 202 -17.25 1.52 -0.55
C GLY A 202 -17.06 0.52 -1.68
N ALA A 203 -16.96 -0.79 -1.39
CA ALA A 203 -16.96 -1.84 -2.42
C ALA A 203 -18.09 -2.84 -2.15
N GLY A 204 -19.33 -2.45 -2.46
CA GLY A 204 -20.49 -3.31 -2.80
C GLY A 204 -20.64 -4.71 -2.19
N GLY A 205 -20.35 -4.90 -0.91
CA GLY A 205 -20.66 -6.11 -0.14
C GLY A 205 -21.82 -5.91 0.84
N PRO A 206 -22.26 -6.94 1.58
CA PRO A 206 -23.38 -6.84 2.53
C PRO A 206 -23.20 -5.81 3.67
N GLY A 207 -21.97 -5.35 3.94
CA GLY A 207 -21.68 -4.22 4.83
C GLY A 207 -21.59 -2.85 4.13
N ALA A 208 -21.53 -2.81 2.79
CA ALA A 208 -21.48 -1.58 2.03
C ALA A 208 -22.82 -0.83 2.05
N GLU A 209 -23.94 -1.56 2.09
CA GLU A 209 -25.24 -0.94 2.35
C GLU A 209 -25.31 -0.35 3.75
N GLU A 210 -24.78 -1.01 4.79
CA GLU A 210 -24.75 -0.45 6.16
C GLU A 210 -23.85 0.79 6.26
N ASP A 211 -22.69 0.78 5.63
CA ASP A 211 -21.75 1.90 5.65
C ASP A 211 -22.19 3.08 4.79
N GLU A 212 -22.82 2.82 3.64
CA GLU A 212 -23.45 3.86 2.82
C GLU A 212 -24.64 4.43 3.58
N ARG A 213 -25.50 3.59 4.19
CA ARG A 213 -26.57 4.04 5.10
C ARG A 213 -26.04 4.92 6.22
N ARG A 214 -24.96 4.53 6.90
CA ARG A 214 -24.34 5.32 7.97
C ARG A 214 -23.84 6.68 7.44
N ARG A 215 -23.27 6.72 6.23
CA ARG A 215 -22.85 7.98 5.59
C ARG A 215 -24.03 8.87 5.22
N GLN A 216 -25.11 8.30 4.67
CA GLN A 216 -26.34 9.04 4.33
C GLN A 216 -26.99 9.64 5.58
N VAL A 217 -27.07 8.88 6.68
CA VAL A 217 -27.62 9.35 7.97
C VAL A 217 -26.76 10.49 8.56
N LEU A 218 -25.43 10.40 8.48
CA LEU A 218 -24.54 11.47 8.94
C LEU A 218 -24.65 12.74 8.08
N ALA A 219 -24.72 12.59 6.74
CA ALA A 219 -24.91 13.72 5.83
C ALA A 219 -26.22 14.46 6.09
N PHE A 220 -27.29 13.72 6.36
CA PHE A 220 -28.60 14.29 6.72
C PHE A 220 -28.55 15.04 8.07
N ARG A 221 -27.88 14.49 9.09
CA ARG A 221 -27.65 15.19 10.37
C ARG A 221 -26.94 16.52 10.16
N ASP A 222 -25.84 16.50 9.40
CA ASP A 222 -25.01 17.68 9.20
C ASP A 222 -25.76 18.76 8.40
N ALA A 223 -26.63 18.37 7.46
CA ALA A 223 -27.54 19.28 6.77
C ALA A 223 -28.58 19.92 7.71
N LEU A 224 -29.19 19.15 8.62
CA LEU A 224 -30.13 19.68 9.61
C LEU A 224 -29.44 20.61 10.62
N ALA A 225 -28.22 20.28 11.03
CA ALA A 225 -27.40 21.14 11.88
C ALA A 225 -27.07 22.48 11.20
N ALA A 226 -26.80 22.48 9.89
CA ALA A 226 -26.54 23.70 9.11
C ALA A 226 -27.75 24.65 9.04
N VAL A 227 -28.97 24.12 9.14
CA VAL A 227 -30.23 24.90 9.18
C VAL A 227 -30.66 25.21 10.64
N GLY A 228 -29.88 24.78 11.63
CA GLY A 228 -30.14 25.00 13.05
C GLY A 228 -31.30 24.17 13.60
N LYS A 229 -31.64 23.05 12.95
CA LYS A 229 -32.77 22.15 13.29
C LYS A 229 -32.27 20.74 13.65
N GLU A 230 -31.15 20.65 14.36
CA GLU A 230 -30.51 19.39 14.74
C GLU A 230 -31.38 18.55 15.69
N ASP A 231 -32.24 19.19 16.47
CA ASP A 231 -33.23 18.56 17.35
C ASP A 231 -34.22 17.65 16.59
N MET A 232 -34.45 17.93 15.30
CA MET A 232 -35.29 17.08 14.44
C MET A 232 -34.65 15.76 14.07
N PHE A 233 -33.32 15.73 13.95
CA PHE A 233 -32.58 14.51 13.69
C PHE A 233 -32.76 13.51 14.85
N TYR A 234 -32.66 13.99 16.10
CA TYR A 234 -32.83 13.14 17.28
C TYR A 234 -34.26 12.63 17.44
N ARG A 235 -35.26 13.50 17.23
CA ARG A 235 -36.68 13.11 17.26
C ARG A 235 -37.01 12.07 16.18
N TRP A 236 -36.43 12.20 14.99
CA TRP A 236 -36.57 11.22 13.92
C TRP A 236 -35.98 9.85 14.29
N ILE A 237 -34.73 9.83 14.77
CA ILE A 237 -34.07 8.58 15.19
C ILE A 237 -34.86 7.89 16.32
N GLU A 238 -35.39 8.67 17.26
CA GLU A 238 -36.21 8.15 18.36
C GLU A 238 -37.49 7.47 17.85
N ILE A 239 -38.21 8.09 16.91
CA ILE A 239 -39.41 7.50 16.30
C ILE A 239 -39.07 6.19 15.59
N VAL A 240 -37.99 6.16 14.80
CA VAL A 240 -37.57 4.94 14.08
C VAL A 240 -37.14 3.85 15.06
N GLN A 241 -36.32 4.16 16.07
CA GLN A 241 -35.87 3.19 17.07
C GLN A 241 -37.01 2.65 17.92
N PHE A 242 -37.96 3.50 18.30
CA PHE A 242 -39.14 3.08 19.05
C PHE A 242 -39.95 2.03 18.28
N GLU A 243 -40.21 2.28 17.00
CA GLU A 243 -41.03 1.40 16.15
C GLU A 243 -40.32 0.09 15.80
N VAL A 244 -39.00 0.12 15.58
CA VAL A 244 -38.18 -1.08 15.37
C VAL A 244 -38.11 -1.94 16.65
N SER A 245 -38.17 -1.33 17.83
CA SER A 245 -38.15 -2.05 19.12
C SER A 245 -39.48 -2.73 19.50
N GLN A 246 -40.57 -2.47 18.77
CA GLN A 246 -41.89 -3.04 19.07
C GLN A 246 -41.97 -4.53 18.70
N PRO A 247 -42.57 -5.39 19.56
CA PRO A 247 -42.78 -6.80 19.24
C PRO A 247 -43.73 -6.94 18.04
N GLY A 248 -43.20 -7.44 16.93
CA GLY A 248 -43.90 -7.57 15.64
C GLY A 248 -43.08 -7.18 14.41
N GLY A 249 -41.90 -6.58 14.58
CA GLY A 249 -40.99 -6.23 13.48
C GLY A 249 -41.43 -5.01 12.66
N PHE A 250 -40.52 -4.53 11.81
CA PHE A 250 -40.67 -3.33 10.99
C PHE A 250 -41.22 -3.67 9.58
N GLY A 251 -42.45 -4.20 9.54
CA GLY A 251 -43.12 -4.60 8.29
C GLY A 251 -43.57 -3.42 7.40
N GLU A 252 -43.91 -3.71 6.13
CA GLU A 252 -44.26 -2.71 5.10
C GLU A 252 -45.40 -1.76 5.51
N GLU A 253 -46.44 -2.25 6.19
CA GLU A 253 -47.56 -1.40 6.64
C GLU A 253 -47.11 -0.35 7.68
N LYS A 254 -46.21 -0.73 8.59
CA LYS A 254 -45.66 0.19 9.59
C LYS A 254 -44.67 1.18 8.97
N GLN A 255 -43.94 0.79 7.92
CA GLN A 255 -43.05 1.70 7.20
C GLN A 255 -43.81 2.87 6.58
N VAL A 256 -45.00 2.62 6.02
CA VAL A 256 -45.85 3.67 5.44
C VAL A 256 -46.39 4.62 6.51
N GLU A 257 -46.85 4.08 7.65
CA GLU A 257 -47.34 4.89 8.77
C GLU A 257 -46.23 5.76 9.39
N VAL A 258 -45.05 5.17 9.62
CA VAL A 258 -43.90 5.87 10.18
C VAL A 258 -43.37 6.94 9.21
N ALA A 259 -43.31 6.65 7.92
CA ALA A 259 -42.93 7.64 6.91
C ALA A 259 -43.92 8.82 6.87
N GLY A 260 -45.22 8.56 7.02
CA GLY A 260 -46.25 9.61 7.15
C GLY A 260 -46.01 10.50 8.38
N ARG A 261 -45.78 9.89 9.54
CA ARG A 261 -45.53 10.61 10.80
C ARG A 261 -44.25 11.46 10.75
N ILE A 262 -43.20 10.97 10.11
CA ILE A 262 -41.95 11.71 9.90
C ILE A 262 -42.20 12.91 9.00
N ARG A 263 -42.90 12.73 7.87
CA ARG A 263 -43.24 13.85 6.97
C ARG A 263 -44.04 14.94 7.67
N GLU A 264 -45.03 14.57 8.47
CA GLU A 264 -45.84 15.53 9.24
C GLU A 264 -45.00 16.29 10.27
N MET A 265 -44.09 15.59 10.98
CA MET A 265 -43.18 16.19 11.96
C MET A 265 -42.25 17.24 11.31
N PHE A 266 -41.66 16.92 10.16
CA PHE A 266 -40.78 17.84 9.44
C PHE A 266 -41.58 18.99 8.79
N ALA A 267 -42.79 18.72 8.27
CA ALA A 267 -43.66 19.73 7.67
C ALA A 267 -44.15 20.77 8.70
N ALA A 268 -44.40 20.36 9.95
CA ALA A 268 -44.74 21.27 11.05
C ALA A 268 -43.64 22.30 11.34
N GLU A 269 -42.38 21.99 11.02
CA GLU A 269 -41.23 22.88 11.17
C GLU A 269 -40.85 23.58 9.84
N GLY A 270 -41.68 23.43 8.80
CA GLY A 270 -41.49 24.05 7.50
C GLY A 270 -40.46 23.36 6.58
N ILE A 271 -40.08 22.11 6.88
CA ILE A 271 -39.12 21.34 6.09
C ILE A 271 -39.86 20.23 5.34
N ASP A 272 -39.71 20.20 4.02
CA ASP A 272 -40.14 19.07 3.20
C ASP A 272 -39.08 17.96 3.30
N PHE A 273 -39.41 16.88 4.02
CA PHE A 273 -38.48 15.78 4.30
C PHE A 273 -37.92 15.14 3.03
N ASP A 274 -38.77 14.88 2.03
CA ASP A 274 -38.34 14.18 0.81
C ASP A 274 -37.43 15.06 -0.05
N LYS A 275 -37.77 16.34 -0.17
CA LYS A 275 -36.94 17.31 -0.87
C LYS A 275 -35.61 17.55 -0.15
N PHE A 276 -35.64 17.70 1.18
CA PHE A 276 -34.47 17.98 1.99
C PHE A 276 -33.50 16.79 2.02
N TRP A 277 -34.02 15.56 2.10
CA TRP A 277 -33.22 14.34 1.99
C TRP A 277 -32.51 14.26 0.65
N LYS A 278 -33.23 14.51 -0.45
CA LYS A 278 -32.67 14.48 -1.81
C LYS A 278 -31.58 15.53 -2.00
N GLU A 279 -31.74 16.72 -1.44
CA GLU A 279 -30.74 17.79 -1.49
C GLU A 279 -29.50 17.50 -0.64
N ALA A 280 -29.65 16.84 0.52
CA ALA A 280 -28.56 16.55 1.44
C ALA A 280 -27.78 15.27 1.08
N VAL A 281 -28.47 14.23 0.59
CA VAL A 281 -27.93 12.88 0.43
C VAL A 281 -27.79 12.47 -1.05
N GLY A 282 -28.57 13.07 -1.95
CA GLY A 282 -28.52 12.79 -3.39
C GLY A 282 -29.21 11.49 -3.84
N SER A 283 -29.81 10.72 -2.91
CA SER A 283 -30.63 9.53 -3.17
C SER A 283 -32.12 9.79 -2.87
N ASP A 284 -33.02 8.95 -3.41
CA ASP A 284 -34.46 9.06 -3.15
C ASP A 284 -34.83 8.43 -1.79
N THR A 285 -35.80 9.03 -1.09
CA THR A 285 -36.17 8.68 0.31
C THR A 285 -36.68 7.25 0.51
N ALA A 286 -37.22 6.64 -0.54
CA ALA A 286 -37.69 5.26 -0.51
C ALA A 286 -36.56 4.25 -0.23
N GLU A 287 -35.33 4.51 -0.73
CA GLU A 287 -34.16 3.65 -0.49
C GLU A 287 -33.59 3.83 0.92
N GLY A 288 -33.68 5.04 1.49
CA GLY A 288 -33.19 5.37 2.83
C GLY A 288 -34.05 4.79 3.97
N LEU A 289 -35.38 4.72 3.78
CA LEU A 289 -36.32 4.21 4.79
C LEU A 289 -36.54 2.69 4.70
N ALA A 290 -36.54 2.11 3.50
CA ALA A 290 -36.68 0.66 3.30
C ALA A 290 -35.46 -0.12 3.84
N GLY A 291 -34.29 0.51 3.89
CA GLY A 291 -33.07 -0.09 4.46
C GLY A 291 -32.96 -0.01 5.98
N MET A 292 -33.98 0.45 6.71
CA MET A 292 -34.01 0.52 8.18
C MET A 292 -34.80 -0.62 8.86
N SER A 293 -35.33 -1.57 8.09
CA SER A 293 -35.95 -2.82 8.58
C SER A 293 -34.94 -3.89 8.96
#